data_AF-A0A7C3YKT5-F1
#
_entry.id   AF-A0A7C3YKT5-F1
#
_cell.length_a   1.000
_cell.length_b   1.000
_cell.length_c   1.000
_cell.angle_alpha   90.00
_cell.angle_beta   90.00
_cell.angle_gamma   90.00
#
_symmetry.space_group_name_H-M   'P 1'
#
loop_
_entity.id
_entity.type
_entity.pdbx_description
1 polymer ?
#
loop_
_entity_poly.entity_id
_entity_poly.type
_entity_poly.pdbx_seq_one_letter_code
_entity_poly.pdbx_strand_id
1 'polypeptide(L)' 'MAKYLVTGGAGFIGSHIVEELLNRGEFIRVLDNFSTGRRQNILPCLIIRLK' A
#
# COMPACT_ATOMS: atom_id res chain seq x y z
N MET A 1 -13.22 -2.46 -13.92
CA MET A 1 -12.29 -1.69 -13.08
C MET A 1 -12.41 -2.22 -11.66
N ALA A 2 -11.44 -3.00 -11.21
CA ALA A 2 -11.43 -3.55 -9.85
C ALA A 2 -10.89 -2.49 -8.87
N LYS A 3 -11.32 -2.55 -7.60
CA LYS A 3 -10.79 -1.69 -6.54
C LYS A 3 -9.96 -2.56 -5.60
N TYR A 4 -8.71 -2.17 -5.37
CA TYR A 4 -7.79 -2.92 -4.52
C TYR A 4 -7.62 -2.24 -3.16
N LEU A 5 -7.71 -3.02 -2.08
CA LEU A 5 -7.38 -2.60 -0.73
C LEU A 5 -6.24 -3.49 -0.23
N VAL A 6 -5.09 -2.89 0.09
CA VAL A 6 -3.93 -3.59 0.63
C VAL A 6 -3.78 -3.24 2.10
N THR A 7 -3.96 -4.22 2.98
CA THR A 7 -3.68 -4.09 4.41
C THR A 7 -2.22 -4.43 4.70
N GLY A 8 -1.54 -3.67 5.55
CA GLY A 8 -0.12 -3.90 5.83
C GLY A 8 0.79 -3.50 4.67
N GLY A 9 0.35 -2.57 3.80
CA GLY A 9 1.07 -2.18 2.60
C GLY A 9 2.45 -1.56 2.86
N ALA A 10 2.71 -1.00 4.03
CA ALA A 10 4.03 -0.47 4.39
C ALA A 10 5.00 -1.58 4.86
N GLY A 11 4.53 -2.80 5.05
CA GLY A 11 5.35 -3.97 5.40
C GLY A 11 6.12 -4.54 4.19
N PHE A 12 6.95 -5.56 4.43
CA PHE A 12 7.83 -6.15 3.39
C PHE A 12 7.04 -6.71 2.20
N ILE A 13 6.05 -7.57 2.43
CA ILE A 13 5.27 -8.17 1.35
C ILE A 13 4.29 -7.15 0.76
N GLY A 14 3.64 -6.38 1.64
CA GLY A 14 2.63 -5.40 1.25
C GLY A 14 3.18 -4.35 0.29
N SER A 15 4.42 -3.90 0.48
CA SER A 15 5.02 -2.87 -0.36
C SER A 15 5.24 -3.34 -1.79
N HIS A 16 5.67 -4.59 -1.98
CA HIS A 16 5.87 -5.18 -3.31
C HIS A 16 4.54 -5.40 -4.03
N ILE A 17 3.48 -5.77 -3.31
CA ILE A 17 2.13 -5.88 -3.89
C ILE A 17 1.63 -4.49 -4.33
N VAL A 18 1.83 -3.46 -3.50
CA VAL A 18 1.45 -2.09 -3.84
C VAL A 18 2.21 -1.60 -5.07
N GLU A 19 3.52 -1.85 -5.13
CA GLU A 19 4.37 -1.50 -6.28
C GLU A 19 3.89 -2.16 -7.57
N GLU A 20 3.64 -3.47 -7.55
CA GLU A 20 3.18 -4.21 -8.73
C GLU A 20 1.80 -3.75 -9.19
N LEU A 21 0.86 -3.50 -8.28
CA LEU A 21 -0.46 -2.97 -8.63
C LEU A 21 -0.36 -1.55 -9.20
N LEU A 22 0.55 -0.72 -8.68
CA LEU A 22 0.79 0.64 -9.22
C LEU A 22 1.38 0.57 -10.64
N ASN A 23 2.32 -0.35 -10.88
CA ASN A 23 2.92 -0.57 -12.20
C ASN A 23 1.88 -1.03 -13.24
N ARG A 24 0.81 -1.70 -12.80
CA ARG A 24 -0.32 -2.08 -13.66
C ARG A 24 -1.31 -0.93 -13.93
N GLY A 25 -1.12 0.23 -13.31
CA GLY A 25 -2.03 1.38 -13.41
C GLY A 25 -3.33 1.21 -12.64
N GLU A 26 -3.35 0.33 -11.64
CA GLU A 26 -4.56 0.03 -10.87
C GLU A 26 -4.83 1.08 -9.78
N PHE A 27 -6.11 1.24 -9.42
CA PHE A 27 -6.50 2.10 -8.31
C PHE A 27 -6.47 1.33 -6.98
N ILE A 28 -5.58 1.75 -6.09
CA ILE A 28 -5.27 1.03 -4.84
C ILE A 28 -5.45 1.96 -3.66
N ARG A 29 -5.95 1.42 -2.55
CA ARG A 29 -5.86 2.04 -1.23
C ARG A 29 -5.05 1.18 -0.30
N VAL A 30 -4.14 1.80 0.45
CA VAL A 30 -3.34 1.11 1.46
C VAL A 30 -3.87 1.42 2.85
N LEU A 31 -4.06 0.39 3.67
CA LEU A 31 -4.41 0.49 5.08
C LEU A 31 -3.26 -0.06 5.92
N ASP A 32 -2.59 0.81 6.67
CA ASP A 32 -1.43 0.42 7.46
C ASP A 32 -1.38 1.17 8.81
N ASN A 33 -0.91 0.49 9.85
CA ASN A 33 -0.74 1.04 11.19
C ASN A 33 0.72 1.41 11.52
N PHE A 34 1.66 1.15 10.61
CA PHE A 34 3.09 1.36 10.73
C PHE A 34 3.73 0.72 11.97
N SER A 35 3.21 -0.41 12.45
CA SER A 35 3.80 -1.11 13.60
C SER A 35 5.23 -1.59 13.33
N THR A 36 5.47 -2.10 12.12
CA THR A 36 6.80 -2.52 11.62
C THR A 36 7.13 -1.96 10.23
N GLY A 37 6.13 -1.46 9.52
CA GLY A 37 6.27 -0.92 8.17
C GLY A 37 6.85 0.49 8.13
N ARG A 38 7.49 0.85 7.01
CA ARG A 38 8.07 2.19 6.79
C ARG A 38 7.32 2.91 5.68
N ARG A 39 7.04 4.21 5.88
CA ARG A 39 6.38 5.05 4.87
C ARG A 39 7.11 5.08 3.53
N GLN A 40 8.44 4.99 3.57
CA GLN A 40 9.30 4.97 2.39
C GLN A 40 8.96 3.81 1.45
N ASN A 41 8.45 2.70 1.98
CA ASN A 41 8.15 1.50 1.19
C ASN A 41 6.95 1.66 0.26
N ILE A 42 6.15 2.73 0.41
CA ILE A 42 4.89 2.91 -0.32
C ILE A 42 4.71 4.34 -0.86
N LEU A 43 5.77 5.15 -0.95
CA LEU A 43 5.68 6.43 -1.66
C LEU A 43 5.79 6.19 -3.18
N PRO A 44 4.92 6.78 -4.03
CA PRO A 44 3.99 7.89 -3.79
C PRO A 44 2.51 7.49 -3.58
N CYS A 45 2.21 6.32 -3.04
CA CYS A 45 0.84 5.80 -2.90
C CYS A 45 -0.05 6.62 -1.95
N LEU A 46 -1.37 6.61 -2.20
CA LEU A 46 -2.38 7.17 -1.30
C LEU A 46 -2.63 6.22 -0.11
N ILE A 47 -2.28 6.70 1.10
CA ILE A 47 -2.35 5.89 2.33
C ILE A 47 -3.55 6.33 3.18
N ILE A 48 -4.40 5.37 3.54
CA ILE A 48 -5.40 5.54 4.59
C ILE A 48 -4.79 5.03 5.90
N ARG A 49 -4.61 5.93 6.86
CA ARG A 49 -4.09 5.59 8.18
C ARG A 49 -5.23 5.13 9.09
N LEU A 50 -5.06 3.98 9.74
CA LEU A 50 -5.93 3.60 10.86
C LEU A 50 -5.69 4.60 12.00
N LYS A 51 -6.76 5.24 12.49
CA LYS A 51 -6.71 6.08 13.69
C LYS A 51 -6.29 5.24 14.90
#